data_AF-A0A397ZV16-F1
#
_entry.id   AF-A0A397ZV16-F1
#
_cell.length_a   1.000
_cell.length_b   1.000
_cell.length_c   1.000
_cell.angle_alpha   90.00
_cell.angle_beta   90.00
_cell.angle_gamma   90.00
#
_symmetry.space_group_name_H-M   'P 1'
#
loop_
_entity.id
_entity.type
_entity.pdbx_description
1 polymer ?
#
loop_
_entity_poly.entity_id
_entity_poly.type
_entity_poly.pdbx_seq_one_letter_code
_entity_poly.pdbx_strand_id
1 'polypeptide(L)'
;MANEKLHEMSRLSSQICNQISSVFSNPTDPYPPPLDLLVTELTGVSRRGARVFLHGVGREGLMLKAFAMRFSTVDAICSVAKSAGAKVVLITAQPETGSCVKHATDVCYVPAQTMASDGGGATEKGERPLLPMGSVYEGALFVLFEMVVYKLGEVLGESPESIRCRHTNLE
;
A
#
# COMPACT_ATOMS: atom_id res chain seq x y z
N MET A 1 -13.03 -32.71 -14.70
CA MET A 1 -11.97 -31.84 -15.26
C MET A 1 -12.31 -30.35 -15.29
N ALA A 2 -13.28 -29.84 -16.07
CA ALA A 2 -13.56 -28.39 -16.09
C ALA A 2 -14.09 -27.86 -14.75
N ASN A 3 -15.02 -28.59 -14.12
CA ASN A 3 -15.60 -28.21 -12.83
C ASN A 3 -14.56 -28.24 -11.69
N GLU A 4 -13.64 -29.21 -11.71
CA GLU A 4 -12.53 -29.29 -10.72
C GLU A 4 -11.56 -28.12 -10.84
N LYS A 5 -11.23 -27.69 -12.07
CA LYS A 5 -10.39 -26.51 -12.30
C LYS A 5 -11.07 -25.22 -11.81
N LEU A 6 -12.37 -25.07 -11.99
CA LEU A 6 -13.13 -23.92 -11.48
C LEU A 6 -13.13 -23.89 -9.94
N HIS A 7 -13.32 -25.04 -9.29
CA HIS A 7 -13.24 -25.15 -7.84
C HIS A 7 -11.83 -24.84 -7.31
N GLU A 8 -10.78 -25.28 -8.00
CA GLU A 8 -9.40 -24.96 -7.65
C GLU A 8 -9.13 -23.45 -7.74
N MET A 9 -9.56 -22.80 -8.82
CA MET A 9 -9.42 -21.34 -8.99
C MET A 9 -10.10 -20.56 -7.86
N SER A 10 -11.35 -20.91 -7.52
CA SER A 10 -12.10 -20.25 -6.44
C SER A 10 -11.46 -20.46 -5.07
N ARG A 11 -10.91 -21.66 -4.81
CA ARG A 11 -10.18 -21.95 -3.58
C ARG A 11 -8.91 -21.10 -3.46
N LEU A 12 -8.10 -21.06 -4.52
CA LEU A 12 -6.86 -20.28 -4.55
C LEU A 12 -7.13 -18.77 -4.38
N SER A 13 -8.14 -18.23 -5.06
CA SER A 13 -8.48 -16.81 -4.92
C SER A 13 -8.93 -16.46 -3.51
N SER A 14 -9.76 -17.31 -2.89
CA SER A 14 -10.20 -17.12 -1.50
C SER A 14 -9.02 -17.15 -0.53
N GLN A 15 -8.08 -18.08 -0.72
CA GLN A 15 -6.87 -18.15 0.10
C GLN A 15 -5.99 -16.90 -0.05
N ILE A 16 -5.82 -16.39 -1.27
CA ILE A 16 -5.09 -15.14 -1.54
C ILE A 16 -5.76 -13.95 -0.85
N CYS A 17 -7.07 -13.79 -1.01
CA CYS A 17 -7.83 -12.71 -0.39
C CYS A 17 -7.73 -12.75 1.14
N ASN A 18 -7.83 -13.95 1.73
CA ASN A 18 -7.72 -14.12 3.18
C ASN A 18 -6.31 -13.77 3.69
N GLN A 19 -5.25 -14.15 2.97
CA GLN A 19 -3.86 -13.79 3.31
C GLN A 19 -3.62 -12.27 3.23
N ILE A 20 -4.18 -11.60 2.22
CA ILE A 20 -4.08 -10.13 2.12
C ILE A 20 -4.89 -9.48 3.27
N SER A 21 -6.10 -9.96 3.52
CA SER A 21 -6.97 -9.42 4.57
C SER A 21 -6.34 -9.55 5.96
N SER A 22 -5.59 -10.62 6.23
CA SER A 22 -4.98 -10.83 7.55
C SER A 22 -3.92 -9.79 7.90
N VAL A 23 -3.30 -9.14 6.90
CA VAL A 23 -2.33 -8.04 7.13
C VAL A 23 -2.94 -6.94 8.00
N PHE A 24 -4.22 -6.59 7.76
CA PHE A 24 -4.89 -5.49 8.46
C PHE A 24 -5.33 -5.84 9.87
N SER A 25 -5.16 -7.09 10.30
CA SER A 25 -5.40 -7.52 11.68
C SER A 25 -4.13 -7.55 12.52
N ASN A 26 -2.96 -7.35 11.90
CA ASN A 26 -1.69 -7.35 12.61
C ASN A 26 -1.51 -6.04 13.40
N PRO A 27 -0.90 -6.08 14.60
CA PRO A 27 -0.58 -4.87 15.36
C PRO A 27 0.33 -3.91 14.59
N THR A 28 0.15 -2.62 14.82
CA THR A 28 0.96 -1.56 14.18
C THR A 28 1.70 -0.67 15.18
N ASP A 29 1.57 -0.93 16.48
CA ASP A 29 2.24 -0.17 17.54
C ASP A 29 3.77 -0.09 17.32
N PRO A 30 4.40 1.09 17.55
CA PRO A 30 3.82 2.32 18.09
C PRO A 30 3.17 3.23 17.03
N TYR A 31 3.04 2.78 15.78
CA TYR A 31 2.49 3.56 14.68
C TYR A 31 0.95 3.53 14.69
N PRO A 32 0.29 4.62 14.24
CA PRO A 32 -1.16 4.62 14.09
C PRO A 32 -1.60 3.63 12.99
N PRO A 33 -2.87 3.18 13.01
CA PRO A 33 -3.40 2.37 11.93
C PRO A 33 -3.24 3.05 10.56
N PRO A 34 -2.77 2.33 9.53
CA PRO A 34 -2.48 2.89 8.20
C PRO A 34 -3.64 3.66 7.57
N LEU A 35 -4.85 3.13 7.69
CA LEU A 35 -6.05 3.75 7.13
C LEU A 35 -6.31 5.12 7.77
N ASP A 36 -6.24 5.20 9.10
CA ASP A 36 -6.53 6.42 9.84
C ASP A 36 -5.49 7.51 9.56
N LEU A 37 -4.21 7.14 9.52
CA LEU A 37 -3.12 8.05 9.17
C LEU A 37 -3.32 8.64 7.76
N LEU A 38 -3.53 7.78 6.76
CA LEU A 38 -3.67 8.23 5.37
C LEU A 38 -4.91 9.11 5.17
N VAL A 39 -6.05 8.72 5.74
CA VAL A 39 -7.29 9.50 5.64
C VAL A 39 -7.12 10.87 6.33
N THR A 40 -6.50 10.91 7.50
CA THR A 40 -6.23 12.15 8.24
C THR A 40 -5.33 13.09 7.44
N GLU A 41 -4.22 12.58 6.90
CA GLU A 41 -3.26 13.37 6.13
C GLU A 41 -3.87 13.90 4.83
N LEU A 42 -4.56 13.04 4.07
CA LEU A 42 -5.14 13.42 2.79
C LEU A 42 -6.31 14.41 2.97
N THR A 43 -7.12 14.24 4.02
CA THR A 43 -8.15 15.22 4.40
C THR A 43 -7.51 16.56 4.76
N GLY A 44 -6.42 16.55 5.52
CA GLY A 44 -5.66 17.76 5.85
C GLY A 44 -5.05 18.45 4.63
N VAL A 45 -4.56 17.69 3.66
CA VAL A 45 -4.06 18.22 2.38
C VAL A 45 -5.20 18.86 1.58
N SER A 46 -6.33 18.18 1.44
CA SER A 46 -7.51 18.68 0.73
C SER A 46 -8.00 20.02 1.32
N ARG A 47 -8.14 20.10 2.65
CA ARG A 47 -8.56 21.33 3.36
C ARG A 47 -7.62 22.51 3.17
N ARG A 48 -6.33 22.26 2.94
CA ARG A 48 -5.32 23.31 2.71
C ARG A 48 -5.19 23.70 1.23
N GLY A 49 -5.89 23.02 0.32
CA GLY A 49 -5.68 23.19 -1.13
C GLY A 49 -4.25 22.83 -1.56
N ALA A 50 -3.56 21.99 -0.79
CA ALA A 50 -2.19 21.58 -1.07
C ALA A 50 -2.17 20.42 -2.08
N ARG A 51 -0.99 20.15 -2.64
CA ARG A 51 -0.80 19.07 -3.63
C ARG A 51 -0.20 17.83 -2.97
N VAL A 52 -0.66 16.66 -3.40
CA VAL A 52 -0.09 15.36 -3.03
C VAL A 52 0.81 14.88 -4.16
N PHE A 53 1.99 14.37 -3.83
CA PHE A 53 2.90 13.71 -4.76
C PHE A 53 3.14 12.28 -4.24
N LEU A 54 3.02 11.29 -5.12
CA LEU A 54 3.27 9.88 -4.80
C LEU A 54 4.50 9.38 -5.55
N HIS A 55 5.28 8.51 -4.92
CA HIS A 55 6.46 7.89 -5.52
C HIS A 55 6.70 6.48 -4.96
N GLY A 56 7.01 5.50 -5.82
CA GLY A 56 7.24 4.11 -5.41
C GLY A 56 7.98 3.25 -6.44
N VAL A 57 8.27 1.99 -6.10
CA VAL A 57 9.23 1.15 -6.84
C VAL A 57 8.83 -0.33 -6.86
N GLY A 58 9.23 -1.08 -7.88
CA GLY A 58 8.95 -2.53 -7.95
C GLY A 58 7.59 -2.83 -8.58
N ARG A 59 6.92 -3.90 -8.12
CA ARG A 59 5.50 -4.21 -8.42
C ARG A 59 4.52 -3.42 -7.53
N GLU A 60 4.98 -2.96 -6.37
CA GLU A 60 4.37 -1.82 -5.65
C GLU A 60 4.40 -0.62 -6.58
N GLY A 61 5.54 -0.40 -7.22
CA GLY A 61 5.70 0.45 -8.37
C GLY A 61 4.93 0.01 -9.61
N LEU A 62 4.27 -1.15 -9.76
CA LEU A 62 3.40 -1.46 -10.91
C LEU A 62 1.95 -1.06 -10.60
N MET A 63 1.51 -1.29 -9.36
CA MET A 63 0.33 -0.65 -8.76
C MET A 63 0.49 0.88 -8.73
N LEU A 64 1.71 1.35 -8.47
CA LEU A 64 2.14 2.74 -8.60
C LEU A 64 2.75 3.05 -9.97
N LYS A 65 2.82 2.21 -11.02
CA LYS A 65 3.31 2.57 -12.41
C LYS A 65 2.17 2.71 -13.41
N ALA A 66 0.94 2.60 -12.93
CA ALA A 66 -0.03 3.64 -13.21
C ALA A 66 0.43 5.05 -12.71
N PHE A 67 1.58 5.20 -12.01
CA PHE A 67 2.11 6.48 -11.46
C PHE A 67 3.68 6.59 -11.15
N ALA A 68 4.58 5.78 -11.76
CA ALA A 68 6.08 5.76 -11.75
C ALA A 68 6.98 5.09 -10.63
N MET A 69 8.31 4.99 -10.95
CA MET A 69 9.42 4.01 -10.65
C MET A 69 10.64 4.45 -9.73
N ARG A 70 11.35 3.43 -9.15
CA ARG A 70 12.83 3.20 -8.80
C ARG A 70 13.46 3.51 -7.39
N PHE A 71 14.24 2.54 -6.84
CA PHE A 71 14.59 2.29 -5.40
C PHE A 71 15.74 3.12 -4.83
N SER A 72 16.77 3.44 -5.62
CA SER A 72 17.79 4.42 -5.20
C SER A 72 17.24 5.85 -5.20
N THR A 73 16.13 6.07 -5.90
CA THR A 73 15.49 7.37 -6.04
C THR A 73 14.66 7.73 -4.81
N VAL A 74 14.08 6.75 -4.10
CA VAL A 74 13.14 7.02 -2.98
C VAL A 74 13.83 7.73 -1.82
N ASP A 75 14.98 7.25 -1.36
CA ASP A 75 15.73 7.88 -0.25
C ASP A 75 16.11 9.32 -0.63
N ALA A 76 16.61 9.52 -1.85
CA ALA A 76 16.97 10.83 -2.38
C ALA A 76 15.74 11.76 -2.52
N ILE A 77 14.60 11.26 -3.00
CA ILE A 77 13.36 12.03 -3.13
C ILE A 77 12.82 12.40 -1.74
N CYS A 78 12.78 11.47 -0.80
CA CYS A 78 12.37 11.75 0.57
C CYS A 78 13.30 12.80 1.21
N SER A 79 14.61 12.70 0.97
CA SER A 79 15.58 13.70 1.43
C SER A 79 15.32 15.09 0.82
N VAL A 80 15.10 15.17 -0.49
CA VAL A 80 14.81 16.44 -1.19
C VAL A 80 13.47 17.01 -0.74
N ALA A 81 12.42 16.21 -0.65
CA ALA A 81 11.10 16.63 -0.19
C ALA A 81 11.16 17.19 1.23
N LYS A 82 11.81 16.47 2.15
CA LYS A 82 12.03 16.95 3.53
C LYS A 82 12.84 18.23 3.56
N SER A 83 13.91 18.33 2.77
CA SER A 83 14.75 19.54 2.69
C SER A 83 14.01 20.74 2.10
N ALA A 84 13.02 20.50 1.24
CA ALA A 84 12.12 21.52 0.71
C ALA A 84 10.97 21.90 1.67
N GLY A 85 10.94 21.34 2.88
CA GLY A 85 9.90 21.58 3.87
C GLY A 85 8.57 20.86 3.61
N ALA A 86 8.55 19.91 2.67
CA ALA A 86 7.36 19.09 2.44
C ALA A 86 7.18 18.06 3.56
N LYS A 87 5.93 17.76 3.88
CA LYS A 87 5.58 16.64 4.75
C LYS A 87 5.78 15.33 3.99
N VAL A 88 6.50 14.38 4.59
CA VAL A 88 6.82 13.08 3.98
C VAL A 88 6.12 11.97 4.75
N VAL A 89 5.13 11.32 4.15
CA VAL A 89 4.51 10.11 4.69
C VAL A 89 5.18 8.91 4.04
N LEU A 90 5.85 8.06 4.83
CA LEU A 90 6.50 6.86 4.34
C LEU A 90 5.63 5.64 4.61
N ILE A 91 5.18 4.96 3.54
CA ILE A 91 4.49 3.68 3.64
C ILE A 91 5.54 2.56 3.57
N THR A 92 5.62 1.72 4.60
CA THR A 92 6.64 0.66 4.67
C THR A 92 6.18 -0.51 5.53
N ALA A 93 6.68 -1.70 5.22
CA ALA A 93 6.60 -2.88 6.08
C ALA A 93 7.84 -3.06 6.99
N GLN A 94 8.83 -2.18 6.85
CA GLN A 94 10.12 -2.26 7.54
C GLN A 94 10.45 -0.91 8.19
N PRO A 95 9.69 -0.53 9.24
CA PRO A 95 9.81 0.80 9.83
C PRO A 95 11.09 0.98 10.66
N GLU A 96 11.70 -0.11 11.15
CA GLU A 96 12.94 -0.04 11.96
C GLU A 96 14.22 -0.14 11.12
N THR A 97 14.15 -0.80 9.97
CA THR A 97 15.35 -1.13 9.15
C THR A 97 15.41 -0.36 7.83
N GLY A 98 14.31 0.27 7.39
CA GLY A 98 14.24 1.01 6.14
C GLY A 98 15.00 2.33 6.17
N SER A 99 15.91 2.54 5.20
CA SER A 99 16.75 3.76 5.16
C SER A 99 15.94 5.06 5.05
N CYS A 100 14.79 5.01 4.38
CA CYS A 100 13.94 6.18 4.13
C CYS A 100 13.25 6.72 5.39
N VAL A 101 13.19 5.92 6.47
CA VAL A 101 12.48 6.26 7.71
C VAL A 101 13.05 7.53 8.34
N LYS A 102 14.37 7.75 8.24
CA LYS A 102 15.04 8.98 8.70
C LYS A 102 14.52 10.27 8.03
N HIS A 103 13.92 10.14 6.84
CA HIS A 103 13.34 11.23 6.08
C HIS A 103 11.83 11.36 6.23
N ALA A 104 11.17 10.40 6.89
CA ALA A 104 9.74 10.47 7.13
C ALA A 104 9.40 11.58 8.16
N THR A 105 8.27 12.24 7.95
CA THR A 105 7.55 12.99 8.99
C THR A 105 6.65 12.03 9.76
N ASP A 106 5.92 11.18 9.03
CA ASP A 106 5.06 10.15 9.58
C ASP A 106 5.33 8.82 8.88
N VAL A 107 5.25 7.72 9.64
CA VAL A 107 5.44 6.36 9.14
C VAL A 107 4.09 5.66 9.13
N CYS A 108 3.67 5.27 7.93
CA CYS A 108 2.51 4.43 7.69
C CYS A 108 2.97 2.97 7.63
N TYR A 109 2.94 2.30 8.78
CA TYR A 109 3.45 0.94 8.91
C TYR A 109 2.41 -0.08 8.42
N VAL A 110 2.72 -0.80 7.34
CA VAL A 110 1.89 -1.88 6.81
C VAL A 110 2.55 -3.22 7.15
N PRO A 111 2.07 -3.96 8.16
CA PRO A 111 2.71 -5.16 8.71
C PRO A 111 2.49 -6.40 7.83
N ALA A 112 2.98 -6.35 6.59
CA ALA A 112 2.92 -7.45 5.64
C ALA A 112 4.31 -8.02 5.34
N GLN A 113 4.33 -9.28 4.92
CA GLN A 113 5.55 -9.92 4.44
C GLN A 113 6.08 -9.22 3.18
N THR A 114 7.36 -8.84 3.21
CA THR A 114 8.12 -8.34 2.06
C THR A 114 9.27 -9.27 1.73
N MET A 115 9.89 -9.08 0.56
CA MET A 115 11.11 -9.78 0.17
C MET A 115 12.23 -9.69 1.23
N ALA A 116 12.32 -8.61 2.00
CA ALA A 116 13.30 -8.45 3.07
C ALA A 116 13.05 -9.39 4.27
N SER A 117 11.81 -9.82 4.47
CA SER A 117 11.38 -10.78 5.49
C SER A 117 11.20 -12.20 4.95
N ASP A 118 11.44 -12.41 3.66
CA ASP A 118 11.40 -13.74 3.03
C ASP A 118 12.64 -14.52 3.43
N GLY A 119 12.65 -15.07 4.64
CA GLY A 119 13.70 -15.95 5.15
C GLY A 119 13.74 -17.30 4.45
N GLY A 120 13.88 -17.33 3.11
CA GLY A 120 14.07 -18.54 2.29
C GLY A 120 13.00 -19.64 2.46
N GLY A 121 11.84 -19.31 3.03
CA GLY A 121 10.94 -20.28 3.63
C GLY A 121 10.09 -21.02 2.61
N ALA A 122 10.46 -22.27 2.35
CA ALA A 122 9.42 -23.29 2.37
C ALA A 122 8.68 -23.16 3.71
N THR A 123 7.36 -23.26 3.71
CA THR A 123 6.58 -23.36 4.96
C THR A 123 7.16 -24.47 5.85
N GLU A 124 6.84 -24.52 7.15
CA GLU A 124 7.26 -25.64 8.04
C GLU A 124 6.94 -27.04 7.46
N LYS A 125 6.05 -27.11 6.46
CA LYS A 125 5.65 -28.30 5.70
C LYS A 125 6.37 -28.52 4.36
N GLY A 126 7.38 -27.73 4.00
CA GLY A 126 8.07 -27.85 2.71
C GLY A 126 7.28 -27.34 1.50
N GLU A 127 6.10 -26.75 1.71
CA GLU A 127 5.23 -26.28 0.62
C GLU A 127 5.62 -24.86 0.18
N ARG A 128 5.54 -24.61 -1.13
CA ARG A 128 5.77 -23.29 -1.74
C ARG A 128 4.76 -22.27 -1.19
N PRO A 129 5.20 -21.09 -0.73
CA PRO A 129 4.29 -20.04 -0.31
C PRO A 129 3.40 -19.60 -1.48
N LEU A 130 2.12 -19.36 -1.22
CA LEU A 130 1.14 -18.98 -2.24
C LEU A 130 1.42 -17.59 -2.83
N LEU A 131 1.91 -16.66 -2.00
CA LEU A 131 2.28 -15.30 -2.36
C LEU A 131 3.75 -15.02 -1.97
N PRO A 132 4.72 -15.27 -2.87
CA PRO A 132 6.14 -15.09 -2.59
C PRO A 132 6.62 -13.64 -2.81
N MET A 133 7.81 -13.29 -2.29
CA MET A 133 8.60 -12.10 -2.69
C MET A 133 7.86 -10.77 -2.57
N GLY A 134 7.11 -10.60 -1.48
CA GLY A 134 6.38 -9.36 -1.19
C GLY A 134 5.03 -9.20 -1.89
N SER A 135 4.51 -10.22 -2.58
CA SER A 135 3.18 -10.15 -3.19
C SER A 135 2.05 -9.89 -2.18
N VAL A 136 2.22 -10.34 -0.92
CA VAL A 136 1.26 -10.01 0.17
C VAL A 136 1.26 -8.51 0.46
N TYR A 137 2.44 -7.89 0.59
CA TYR A 137 2.57 -6.46 0.80
C TYR A 137 1.97 -5.65 -0.35
N GLU A 138 2.23 -6.03 -1.59
CA GLU A 138 1.66 -5.38 -2.77
C GLU A 138 0.12 -5.46 -2.81
N GLY A 139 -0.45 -6.65 -2.53
CA GLY A 139 -1.90 -6.83 -2.44
C GLY A 139 -2.52 -6.03 -1.30
N ALA A 140 -1.85 -5.95 -0.14
CA ALA A 140 -2.28 -5.14 0.98
C ALA A 140 -2.25 -3.64 0.64
N LEU A 141 -1.25 -3.15 -0.08
CA LEU A 141 -1.24 -1.75 -0.53
C LEU A 141 -2.43 -1.43 -1.43
N PHE A 142 -2.74 -2.30 -2.40
CA PHE A 142 -3.90 -2.12 -3.26
C PHE A 142 -5.21 -2.01 -2.45
N VAL A 143 -5.45 -2.98 -1.57
CA VAL A 143 -6.65 -3.00 -0.73
C VAL A 143 -6.70 -1.79 0.22
N LEU A 144 -5.57 -1.39 0.80
CA LEU A 144 -5.48 -0.20 1.66
C LEU A 144 -5.87 1.07 0.91
N PHE A 145 -5.39 1.26 -0.32
CA PHE A 145 -5.73 2.45 -1.10
C PHE A 145 -7.20 2.48 -1.49
N GLU A 146 -7.82 1.35 -1.83
CA GLU A 146 -9.26 1.28 -2.06
C GLU A 146 -10.06 1.66 -0.80
N MET A 147 -9.62 1.20 0.38
CA MET A 147 -10.21 1.61 1.66
C MET A 147 -10.06 3.12 1.90
N VAL A 148 -8.89 3.69 1.58
CA VAL A 148 -8.64 5.14 1.70
C VAL A 148 -9.55 5.94 0.76
N VAL A 149 -9.71 5.52 -0.49
CA VAL A 149 -10.60 6.18 -1.46
C VAL A 149 -12.04 6.15 -0.94
N TYR A 150 -12.51 4.99 -0.48
CA TYR A 150 -13.83 4.84 0.12
C TYR A 150 -14.02 5.80 1.30
N LYS A 151 -13.08 5.81 2.25
CA LYS A 151 -13.15 6.67 3.44
C LYS A 151 -13.03 8.17 3.13
N LEU A 152 -12.22 8.56 2.15
CA LEU A 152 -12.15 9.95 1.71
C LEU A 152 -13.46 10.40 1.07
N GLY A 153 -14.14 9.53 0.33
CA GLY A 153 -15.48 9.80 -0.19
C GLY A 153 -16.46 10.17 0.93
N GLU A 154 -16.49 9.37 2.00
CA GLU A 154 -17.31 9.64 3.18
C GLU A 154 -16.92 10.97 3.87
N VAL A 155 -15.63 11.18 4.12
CA VAL A 155 -15.13 12.33 4.90
C VAL A 155 -15.24 13.66 4.13
N LEU A 156 -15.08 13.63 2.81
CA LEU A 156 -15.18 14.82 1.95
C LEU A 156 -16.61 15.07 1.45
N GLY A 157 -17.55 14.14 1.68
CA GLY A 157 -18.92 14.25 1.17
C GLY A 157 -19.03 14.11 -0.35
N GLU A 158 -18.11 13.37 -0.96
CA GLU A 158 -18.05 13.17 -2.41
C GLU A 158 -18.98 12.02 -2.83
N SER A 159 -19.85 12.27 -3.80
CA SER A 159 -20.68 11.21 -4.39
C SER A 159 -19.93 10.45 -5.49
N PRO A 160 -20.32 9.20 -5.81
CA PRO A 160 -19.77 8.46 -6.94
C PRO A 160 -19.88 9.22 -8.26
N GLU A 161 -20.96 9.97 -8.46
CA GLU A 161 -21.17 10.82 -9.65
C GLU A 161 -20.15 11.97 -9.71
N SER A 162 -19.88 12.64 -8.58
CA SER A 162 -18.87 13.70 -8.48
C SER A 162 -17.46 13.18 -8.83
N ILE A 163 -17.13 11.99 -8.33
CA ILE A 163 -15.86 11.32 -8.65
C ILE A 163 -15.81 10.98 -10.14
N ARG A 164 -16.90 10.46 -10.71
CA ARG A 164 -17.00 10.12 -12.13
C ARG A 164 -16.81 11.34 -13.04
N CYS A 165 -17.31 12.51 -12.67
CA CYS A 165 -17.07 13.76 -13.42
C CYS A 165 -15.59 14.16 -13.52
N ARG A 166 -14.74 13.65 -12.62
CA ARG A 166 -13.29 13.87 -12.61
C ARG A 166 -12.51 12.69 -13.18
N HIS A 167 -13.20 11.61 -13.57
CA HIS A 167 -12.61 10.46 -14.20
C HIS A 167 -12.13 10.84 -15.61
N THR A 168 -10.87 10.55 -15.92
CA THR A 168 -10.33 10.73 -17.26
C THR A 168 -11.12 9.87 -18.25
N ASN A 169 -11.56 10.44 -19.36
CA ASN A 169 -12.39 9.80 -20.38
C ASN A 169 -11.54 9.16 -21.50
N LEU A 170 -10.48 8.44 -21.14
CA LEU A 170 -9.55 7.80 -22.09
C LEU A 170 -9.96 6.37 -22.48
N GLU A 171 -11.22 6.01 -22.24
CA GLU A 171 -11.85 4.75 -22.66
C GLU A 171 -12.80 4.98 -23.83
#